data_AF-A0A2M7JTZ7-F1
#
_entry.id   AF-A0A2M7JTZ7-F1
#
_cell.length_a   1.000
_cell.length_b   1.000
_cell.length_c   1.000
_cell.angle_alpha   90.00
_cell.angle_beta   90.00
_cell.angle_gamma   90.00
#
_symmetry.space_group_name_H-M   'P 1'
#
loop_
_entity.id
_entity.type
_entity.pdbx_description
1 polymer ?
#
loop_
_entity_poly.entity_id
_entity_poly.type
_entity_poly.pdbx_seq_one_letter_code
_entity_poly.pdbx_strand_id
1 'polypeptide(L)'
;MHRILQSLKDYEFGYGSDKFRQASDHRQIARLLKQTPCSPFTMIIEEELLDPSHCWDKRYVKITTEQIMSELDETVLRYFEREINARMAEFLEHDRDTENRYFRKLLKEYYPQARRILRDQYRDLYPRAWKKKFTMEKISRPRKKRHRERLYAIPEPLNYWDSRNSYQQYFAVPEYKLLWQGGGGSSGQRETQSKLGFAFALFNQKQAIPSHIFVYDKDNILRYVDTLKKLCLAPSDMGSNYHLNHEEMRQLLRDTLRVERGSILEPIRAIEVRPFFEKGSKVSSAS
;
A
#
# COMPACT_ATOMS: atom_id res chain seq x y z
N MET A 1 24.34 3.89 9.17
CA MET A 1 23.11 4.61 8.76
C MET A 1 23.51 5.75 7.83
N HIS A 2 22.91 5.89 6.65
CA HIS A 2 23.30 6.88 5.63
C HIS A 2 23.08 8.32 6.12
N ARG A 3 23.97 9.27 5.77
CA ARG A 3 23.94 10.67 6.27
C ARG A 3 22.60 11.38 6.04
N ILE A 4 21.94 11.10 4.91
CA ILE A 4 20.63 11.67 4.56
C ILE A 4 19.53 11.25 5.54
N LEU A 5 19.52 9.98 5.97
CA LEU A 5 18.54 9.51 6.96
C LEU A 5 18.80 10.13 8.34
N GLN A 6 20.07 10.40 8.67
CA GLN A 6 20.44 11.09 9.90
C GLN A 6 20.03 12.56 9.89
N SER A 7 20.13 13.25 8.74
CA SER A 7 19.77 14.66 8.64
C SER A 7 18.27 14.92 8.77
N LEU A 8 17.43 13.88 8.69
CA LEU A 8 15.97 13.99 8.75
C LEU A 8 15.41 13.92 10.17
N LYS A 9 16.22 13.64 11.19
CA LYS A 9 15.74 13.43 12.58
C LYS A 9 14.92 14.58 13.14
N ASP A 10 15.20 15.81 12.71
CA ASP A 10 14.54 17.02 13.19
C ASP A 10 13.38 17.47 12.29
N TYR A 11 12.93 16.60 11.36
CA TYR A 11 11.86 16.92 10.41
C TYR A 11 10.52 16.50 11.00
N GLU A 12 9.50 17.29 10.71
CA GLU A 12 8.13 16.96 11.09
C GLU A 12 7.45 16.19 9.96
N PHE A 13 6.68 15.15 10.31
CA PHE A 13 5.93 14.35 9.36
C PHE A 13 4.59 15.01 9.04
N GLY A 14 4.35 15.25 7.75
CA GLY A 14 3.12 15.89 7.31
C GLY A 14 3.23 17.41 7.23
N TYR A 15 2.06 18.06 7.27
CA TYR A 15 1.92 19.48 6.97
C TYR A 15 2.89 20.34 7.77
N GLY A 16 3.90 20.82 7.06
CA GLY A 16 4.90 21.72 7.57
C GLY A 16 4.41 23.04 8.13
N SER A 17 5.24 24.07 7.92
CA SER A 17 4.80 25.46 8.09
C SER A 17 3.40 25.65 7.52
N ASP A 18 2.54 26.41 8.24
CA ASP A 18 1.12 26.57 7.94
C ASP A 18 0.83 26.89 6.46
N LYS A 19 1.78 27.52 5.77
CA LYS A 19 1.73 27.82 4.34
C LYS A 19 1.63 26.56 3.46
N PHE A 20 2.43 25.53 3.70
CA PHE A 20 2.33 24.27 2.95
C PHE A 20 1.09 23.47 3.34
N ARG A 21 0.60 23.64 4.58
CA ARG A 21 -0.67 23.06 5.04
C ARG A 21 -1.87 23.60 4.29
N GLN A 22 -1.87 24.91 4.04
CA GLN A 22 -2.95 25.62 3.35
C GLN A 22 -2.90 25.47 1.83
N ALA A 23 -1.80 24.97 1.27
CA ALA A 23 -1.68 24.80 -0.17
C ALA A 23 -2.68 23.75 -0.67
N SER A 24 -3.67 24.18 -1.45
CA SER A 24 -4.75 23.29 -1.91
C SER A 24 -4.35 22.42 -3.11
N ASP A 25 -3.36 22.85 -3.90
CA ASP A 25 -2.97 22.19 -5.15
C ASP A 25 -1.44 22.12 -5.35
N HIS A 26 -1.01 21.34 -6.36
CA HIS A 26 0.40 21.14 -6.69
C HIS A 26 1.11 22.42 -7.19
N ARG A 27 0.39 23.34 -7.81
CA ARG A 27 0.96 24.60 -8.34
C ARG A 27 1.28 25.55 -7.20
N GLN A 28 0.44 25.63 -6.18
CA GLN A 28 0.68 26.41 -4.97
C GLN A 28 1.91 25.88 -4.22
N ILE A 29 2.04 24.56 -4.05
CA ILE A 29 3.23 23.96 -3.46
C ILE A 29 4.48 24.34 -4.28
N ALA A 30 4.44 24.17 -5.59
CA ALA A 30 5.57 24.54 -6.45
C ALA A 30 5.90 26.05 -6.41
N ARG A 31 4.92 26.93 -6.20
CA ARG A 31 5.14 28.37 -5.99
C ARG A 31 5.84 28.63 -4.65
N LEU A 32 5.41 27.97 -3.58
CA LEU A 32 6.05 28.08 -2.26
C LEU A 32 7.52 27.63 -2.34
N LEU A 33 7.80 26.51 -2.99
CA LEU A 33 9.17 26.04 -3.24
C LEU A 33 10.03 27.05 -4.02
N LYS A 34 9.41 27.90 -4.86
CA LYS A 34 10.11 28.93 -5.66
C LYS A 34 10.33 30.24 -4.89
N GLN A 35 9.63 30.48 -3.79
CA GLN A 35 9.73 31.73 -3.02
C GLN A 35 11.01 31.83 -2.20
N THR A 36 11.60 30.70 -1.83
CA THR A 36 12.85 30.63 -1.08
C THR A 36 13.79 29.64 -1.77
N PRO A 37 15.08 29.96 -1.91
CA PRO A 37 16.06 28.98 -2.38
C PRO A 37 15.97 27.72 -1.51
N CYS A 38 15.62 26.60 -2.12
CA CYS A 38 15.52 25.32 -1.45
C CYS A 38 16.11 24.20 -2.29
N SER A 39 16.49 23.12 -1.60
CA SER A 39 17.17 21.96 -2.17
C SER A 39 16.33 20.71 -1.89
N PRO A 40 15.11 20.63 -2.44
CA PRO A 40 14.24 19.50 -2.18
C PRO A 40 14.88 18.22 -2.73
N PHE A 41 14.54 17.10 -2.11
CA PHE A 41 14.92 15.77 -2.60
C PHE A 41 13.80 14.78 -2.36
N THR A 42 13.89 13.63 -3.00
CA THR A 42 12.98 12.51 -2.73
C THR A 42 13.76 11.30 -2.25
N MET A 43 13.11 10.46 -1.47
CA MET A 43 13.62 9.13 -1.15
C MET A 43 12.59 8.10 -1.54
N ILE A 44 13.02 7.05 -2.23
CA ILE A 44 12.20 5.90 -2.53
C ILE A 44 12.79 4.73 -1.76
N ILE A 45 11.96 4.08 -0.95
CA ILE A 45 12.34 2.92 -0.17
C ILE A 45 11.50 1.75 -0.67
N GLU A 46 12.16 0.78 -1.29
CA GLU A 46 11.55 -0.46 -1.75
C GLU A 46 11.81 -1.58 -0.74
N GLU A 47 11.03 -2.67 -0.84
CA GLU A 47 11.32 -3.88 -0.09
C GLU A 47 11.47 -5.14 -0.96
N GLU A 48 12.55 -5.88 -0.72
CA GLU A 48 12.69 -7.25 -1.17
C GLU A 48 11.82 -8.20 -0.34
N LEU A 49 11.50 -9.36 -0.91
CA LEU A 49 10.86 -10.42 -0.14
C LEU A 49 11.80 -10.84 0.99
N LEU A 50 11.27 -10.84 2.22
CA LEU A 50 11.99 -11.31 3.39
C LEU A 50 12.38 -12.79 3.20
N ASP A 51 13.61 -13.14 3.58
CA ASP A 51 14.09 -14.52 3.53
C ASP A 51 13.11 -15.44 4.29
N PRO A 52 12.69 -16.58 3.71
CA PRO A 52 11.77 -17.51 4.38
C PRO A 52 12.22 -17.95 5.78
N SER A 53 13.53 -17.98 6.03
CA SER A 53 14.09 -18.28 7.36
C SER A 53 13.75 -17.22 8.42
N HIS A 54 13.53 -15.97 8.00
CA HIS A 54 13.18 -14.85 8.89
C HIS A 54 11.66 -14.68 9.09
N CYS A 55 10.83 -15.30 8.24
CA CYS A 55 9.36 -15.16 8.27
C CYS A 55 8.67 -15.52 9.59
N TRP A 56 9.35 -16.24 10.48
CA TRP A 56 8.81 -16.65 11.78
C TRP A 56 9.58 -16.08 12.97
N ASP A 57 10.68 -15.38 12.71
CA ASP A 57 11.52 -14.84 13.74
C ASP A 57 11.01 -13.45 14.16
N LYS A 58 10.64 -13.34 15.44
CA LYS A 58 10.04 -12.14 16.02
C LYS A 58 10.97 -10.92 16.01
N ARG A 59 12.27 -11.11 15.75
CA ARG A 59 13.22 -10.02 15.53
C ARG A 59 12.95 -9.28 14.23
N TYR A 60 12.37 -9.96 13.23
CA TYR A 60 12.13 -9.42 11.89
C TYR A 60 10.66 -9.20 11.59
N VAL A 61 9.75 -9.91 12.27
CA VAL A 61 8.31 -9.81 12.01
C VAL A 61 7.49 -9.72 13.29
N LYS A 62 6.45 -8.89 13.25
CA LYS A 62 5.34 -8.90 14.19
C LYS A 62 4.32 -9.93 13.72
N ILE A 63 4.12 -10.95 14.54
CA ILE A 63 3.13 -11.99 14.27
C ILE A 63 1.88 -11.69 15.08
N THR A 64 0.79 -11.35 14.40
CA THR A 64 -0.54 -11.21 15.02
C THR A 64 -1.41 -12.39 14.62
N THR A 65 -2.38 -12.72 15.46
CA THR A 65 -3.38 -13.74 15.15
C THR A 65 -4.75 -13.12 15.31
N GLU A 66 -5.52 -13.14 14.24
CA GLU A 66 -6.93 -12.76 14.29
C GLU A 66 -7.79 -14.01 14.26
N GLN A 67 -8.91 -13.96 14.97
CA GLN A 67 -9.95 -14.96 14.82
C GLN A 67 -10.82 -14.57 13.64
N ILE A 68 -10.90 -15.45 12.65
CA ILE A 68 -11.79 -15.30 11.49
C ILE A 68 -12.95 -16.29 11.61
N MET A 69 -14.01 -16.03 10.85
CA MET A 69 -15.19 -16.88 10.82
C MET A 69 -14.89 -18.32 10.37
N SER A 70 -15.83 -19.20 10.68
CA SER A 70 -15.76 -20.60 10.26
C SER A 70 -15.80 -20.70 8.73
N GLU A 71 -15.30 -21.81 8.16
CA GLU A 71 -15.40 -22.02 6.70
C GLU A 71 -16.85 -22.09 6.25
N LEU A 72 -17.72 -22.60 7.12
CA LEU A 72 -19.15 -22.68 6.87
C LEU A 72 -19.79 -21.29 6.76
N ASP A 73 -19.53 -20.41 7.74
CA ASP A 73 -20.03 -19.03 7.71
C ASP A 73 -19.44 -18.24 6.53
N GLU A 74 -18.14 -18.41 6.25
CA GLU A 74 -17.50 -17.76 5.11
C GLU A 74 -18.14 -18.20 3.79
N THR A 75 -18.46 -19.49 3.65
CA THR A 75 -19.14 -20.00 2.46
C THR A 75 -20.56 -19.48 2.36
N VAL A 76 -21.29 -19.39 3.47
CA VAL A 76 -22.62 -18.80 3.47
C VAL A 76 -22.57 -17.37 2.95
N LEU A 77 -21.70 -16.54 3.52
CA LEU A 77 -21.57 -15.15 3.09
C LEU A 77 -21.11 -15.05 1.64
N ARG A 78 -20.09 -15.82 1.24
CA ARG A 78 -19.58 -15.77 -0.14
C ARG A 78 -20.63 -16.06 -1.21
N TYR A 79 -21.58 -16.98 -0.93
CA TYR A 79 -22.56 -17.44 -1.93
C TYR A 79 -23.96 -16.86 -1.77
N PHE A 80 -24.31 -16.35 -0.59
CA PHE A 80 -25.66 -15.89 -0.26
C PHE A 80 -25.69 -14.47 0.35
N GLU A 81 -24.59 -13.71 0.26
CA GLU A 81 -24.48 -12.34 0.81
C GLU A 81 -25.65 -11.45 0.38
N ARG A 82 -26.05 -11.50 -0.89
CA ARG A 82 -27.10 -10.62 -1.41
C ARG A 82 -28.45 -10.93 -0.77
N GLU A 83 -28.84 -12.19 -0.73
CA GLU A 83 -30.10 -12.63 -0.11
C GLU A 83 -30.11 -12.39 1.40
N ILE A 84 -28.98 -12.64 2.06
CA ILE A 84 -28.80 -12.39 3.49
C ILE A 84 -28.93 -10.89 3.79
N ASN A 85 -28.27 -10.04 3.00
CA ASN A 85 -28.33 -8.59 3.19
C ASN A 85 -29.74 -8.05 2.94
N ALA A 86 -30.47 -8.56 1.94
CA ALA A 86 -31.86 -8.17 1.71
C ALA A 86 -32.75 -8.52 2.90
N ARG A 87 -32.68 -9.75 3.40
CA ARG A 87 -33.46 -10.20 4.57
C ARG A 87 -33.04 -9.49 5.86
N MET A 88 -31.76 -9.15 6.00
CA MET A 88 -31.27 -8.37 7.12
C MET A 88 -31.78 -6.92 7.06
N ALA A 89 -31.84 -6.32 5.86
CA ALA A 89 -32.38 -4.97 5.68
C ALA A 89 -33.87 -4.93 6.08
N GLU A 90 -34.68 -5.88 5.58
CA GLU A 90 -36.10 -5.99 5.96
C GLU A 90 -36.29 -6.15 7.48
N PHE A 91 -35.46 -6.96 8.14
CA PHE A 91 -35.50 -7.11 9.60
C PHE A 91 -35.16 -5.79 10.32
N LEU A 92 -34.13 -5.09 9.85
CA LEU A 92 -33.65 -3.85 10.46
C LEU A 92 -34.58 -2.64 10.27
N GLU A 93 -35.56 -2.73 9.38
CA GLU A 93 -36.63 -1.73 9.25
C GLU A 93 -37.55 -1.71 10.49
N HIS A 94 -37.68 -2.84 11.19
CA HIS A 94 -38.62 -3.01 12.30
C HIS A 94 -37.94 -3.26 13.64
N ASP A 95 -36.75 -3.85 13.64
CA ASP A 95 -36.04 -4.27 14.85
C ASP A 95 -34.56 -3.90 14.81
N ARG A 96 -33.90 -3.94 15.97
CA ARG A 96 -32.42 -3.83 16.07
C ARG A 96 -31.82 -5.17 16.43
N ASP A 97 -30.78 -5.59 15.72
CA ASP A 97 -30.03 -6.81 16.04
C ASP A 97 -28.73 -6.53 16.81
N THR A 98 -28.83 -5.90 17.98
CA THR A 98 -27.66 -5.46 18.77
C THR A 98 -26.70 -6.57 19.17
N GLU A 99 -27.18 -7.82 19.21
CA GLU A 99 -26.37 -9.01 19.55
C GLU A 99 -26.09 -9.94 18.34
N ASN A 100 -26.47 -9.56 17.12
CA ASN A 100 -26.37 -10.39 15.92
C ASN A 100 -27.10 -11.75 16.05
N ARG A 101 -28.18 -11.82 16.84
CA ARG A 101 -28.95 -13.05 17.06
C ARG A 101 -29.73 -13.44 15.80
N TYR A 102 -30.41 -12.47 15.19
CA TYR A 102 -31.16 -12.71 13.96
C TYR A 102 -30.21 -13.06 12.83
N PHE A 103 -29.12 -12.30 12.67
CA PHE A 103 -28.09 -12.58 11.67
C PHE A 103 -27.52 -14.00 11.82
N ARG A 104 -27.15 -14.43 13.03
CA ARG A 104 -26.64 -15.80 13.27
C ARG A 104 -27.68 -16.88 12.99
N LYS A 105 -28.97 -16.62 13.23
CA LYS A 105 -30.06 -17.54 12.88
C LYS A 105 -30.18 -17.65 11.36
N LEU A 106 -30.14 -16.51 10.67
CA LEU A 106 -30.21 -16.43 9.23
C LEU A 106 -29.07 -17.20 8.56
N LEU A 107 -27.82 -17.05 9.02
CA LEU A 107 -26.69 -17.83 8.50
C LEU A 107 -26.93 -19.35 8.57
N LYS A 108 -27.50 -19.83 9.69
CA LYS A 108 -27.76 -21.26 9.91
C LYS A 108 -28.78 -21.85 8.93
N GLU A 109 -29.70 -21.04 8.40
CA GLU A 109 -30.68 -21.48 7.40
C GLU A 109 -29.99 -21.92 6.09
N TYR A 110 -28.84 -21.33 5.77
CA TYR A 110 -28.05 -21.63 4.56
C TYR A 110 -26.96 -22.69 4.78
N TYR A 111 -26.75 -23.15 6.02
CA TYR A 111 -25.73 -24.17 6.33
C TYR A 111 -25.87 -25.46 5.52
N PRO A 112 -27.08 -26.02 5.25
CA PRO A 112 -27.20 -27.23 4.44
C PRO A 112 -26.65 -27.05 3.02
N GLN A 113 -26.89 -25.90 2.39
CA GLN A 113 -26.43 -25.56 1.04
C GLN A 113 -24.92 -25.29 1.06
N ALA A 114 -24.45 -24.44 1.98
CA ALA A 114 -23.02 -24.14 2.14
C ALA A 114 -22.20 -25.42 2.41
N ARG A 115 -22.74 -26.36 3.20
CA ARG A 115 -22.13 -27.66 3.45
C ARG A 115 -21.98 -28.50 2.18
N ARG A 116 -22.95 -28.45 1.25
CA ARG A 116 -22.85 -29.16 -0.04
C ARG A 116 -21.75 -28.55 -0.91
N ILE A 117 -21.72 -27.22 -1.01
CA ILE A 117 -20.68 -26.48 -1.75
C ILE A 117 -19.28 -26.81 -1.21
N LEU A 118 -19.07 -26.69 0.11
CA LEU A 118 -17.80 -27.00 0.75
C LEU A 118 -17.40 -28.46 0.54
N ARG A 119 -18.34 -29.40 0.64
CA ARG A 119 -18.06 -30.83 0.42
C ARG A 119 -17.49 -31.05 -0.99
N ASP A 120 -18.07 -30.41 -1.99
CA ASP A 120 -17.67 -30.59 -3.38
C ASP A 120 -16.30 -29.92 -3.62
N GLN A 121 -16.06 -28.70 -3.11
CA GLN A 121 -14.73 -28.07 -3.11
C GLN A 121 -13.65 -28.93 -2.43
N TYR A 122 -13.98 -29.55 -1.29
CA TYR A 122 -13.05 -30.42 -0.57
C TYR A 122 -12.73 -31.70 -1.35
N ARG A 123 -13.70 -32.25 -2.11
CA ARG A 123 -13.46 -33.40 -2.99
C ARG A 123 -12.47 -33.05 -4.09
N ASP A 124 -12.58 -31.86 -4.66
CA ASP A 124 -11.69 -31.40 -5.72
C ASP A 124 -10.28 -31.11 -5.19
N LEU A 125 -10.17 -30.40 -4.06
CA LEU A 125 -8.88 -30.05 -3.45
C LEU A 125 -8.17 -31.24 -2.80
N TYR A 126 -8.91 -32.21 -2.28
CA TYR A 126 -8.37 -33.34 -1.53
C TYR A 126 -9.00 -34.69 -1.92
N PRO A 127 -8.85 -35.17 -3.17
CA PRO A 127 -9.60 -36.34 -3.68
C PRO A 127 -9.49 -37.59 -2.80
N ARG A 128 -8.32 -37.81 -2.20
CA ARG A 128 -8.02 -38.99 -1.37
C ARG A 128 -8.28 -38.80 0.13
N ALA A 129 -8.45 -37.57 0.60
CA ALA A 129 -8.50 -37.25 2.04
C ALA A 129 -9.69 -36.38 2.46
N TRP A 130 -10.57 -36.00 1.53
CA TRP A 130 -11.65 -35.05 1.78
C TRP A 130 -12.54 -35.49 2.94
N LYS A 131 -12.91 -36.77 3.07
CA LYS A 131 -13.73 -37.28 4.18
C LYS A 131 -13.11 -37.05 5.57
N LYS A 132 -11.79 -37.11 5.68
CA LYS A 132 -11.05 -36.87 6.95
C LYS A 132 -10.88 -35.38 7.24
N LYS A 133 -10.80 -34.56 6.19
CA LYS A 133 -10.65 -33.11 6.30
C LYS A 133 -11.99 -32.38 6.47
N PHE A 134 -13.06 -32.91 5.90
CA PHE A 134 -14.41 -32.37 5.91
C PHE A 134 -15.24 -32.99 7.04
N THR A 135 -15.11 -32.44 8.25
CA THR A 135 -15.97 -32.77 9.40
C THR A 135 -16.70 -31.53 9.87
N MET A 136 -17.92 -31.70 10.42
CA MET A 136 -18.70 -30.59 10.95
C MET A 136 -17.90 -29.80 12.00
N GLU A 137 -17.21 -30.52 12.88
CA GLU A 137 -16.33 -29.93 13.89
C GLU A 137 -15.26 -29.00 13.31
N LYS A 138 -14.69 -29.33 12.14
CA LYS A 138 -13.63 -28.51 11.52
C LYS A 138 -14.20 -27.31 10.78
N ILE A 139 -15.27 -27.50 10.01
CA ILE A 139 -15.81 -26.45 9.14
C ILE A 139 -16.67 -25.43 9.89
N SER A 140 -17.22 -25.76 11.06
CA SER A 140 -18.07 -24.86 11.86
C SER A 140 -17.32 -24.09 12.94
N ARG A 141 -16.04 -24.41 13.20
CA ARG A 141 -15.25 -23.70 14.20
C ARG A 141 -14.66 -22.42 13.62
N PRO A 142 -14.67 -21.31 14.37
CA PRO A 142 -13.89 -20.13 14.03
C PRO A 142 -12.43 -20.51 13.81
N ARG A 143 -11.81 -19.94 12.79
CA ARG A 143 -10.41 -20.21 12.44
C ARG A 143 -9.53 -19.09 12.94
N LYS A 144 -8.23 -19.36 12.97
CA LYS A 144 -7.20 -18.37 13.31
C LYS A 144 -6.39 -18.07 12.05
N LYS A 145 -6.35 -16.80 11.64
CA LYS A 145 -5.45 -16.33 10.59
C LYS A 145 -4.27 -15.65 11.26
N ARG A 146 -3.06 -16.07 10.87
CA ARG A 146 -1.82 -15.44 11.31
C ARG A 146 -1.44 -14.40 10.28
N HIS A 147 -1.25 -13.17 10.72
CA HIS A 147 -0.62 -12.13 9.91
C HIS A 147 0.82 -11.97 10.33
N ARG A 148 1.68 -11.70 9.34
CA ARG A 148 3.09 -11.42 9.54
C ARG A 148 3.33 -10.05 8.95
N GLU A 149 3.60 -9.09 9.83
CA GLU A 149 3.97 -7.74 9.46
C GLU A 149 5.48 -7.61 9.66
N ARG A 150 6.21 -7.23 8.63
CA ARG A 150 7.65 -7.02 8.70
C ARG A 150 7.96 -5.81 9.57
N LEU A 151 8.96 -5.93 10.44
CA LEU A 151 9.43 -4.83 11.28
C LEU A 151 10.56 -4.10 10.56
N TYR A 152 10.37 -2.82 10.25
CA TYR A 152 11.38 -2.01 9.58
C TYR A 152 12.12 -1.16 10.60
N ALA A 153 13.45 -1.28 10.65
CA ALA A 153 14.31 -0.50 11.53
C ALA A 153 14.73 0.82 10.86
N ILE A 154 13.75 1.62 10.42
CA ILE A 154 13.99 2.93 9.83
C ILE A 154 13.87 4.02 10.91
N PRO A 155 14.81 4.97 11.00
CA PRO A 155 14.78 5.98 12.07
C PRO A 155 13.57 6.90 11.95
N GLU A 156 13.13 7.47 13.07
CA GLU A 156 12.25 8.64 13.06
C GLU A 156 12.86 9.78 12.22
N PRO A 157 12.02 10.54 11.51
CA PRO A 157 10.55 10.48 11.41
C PRO A 157 10.02 9.49 10.35
N LEU A 158 10.87 8.65 9.76
CA LEU A 158 10.50 7.72 8.70
C LEU A 158 9.96 6.37 9.22
N ASN A 159 9.94 6.17 10.54
CA ASN A 159 9.59 4.92 11.24
C ASN A 159 8.18 4.38 10.96
N TYR A 160 7.29 5.20 10.38
CA TYR A 160 6.01 4.74 9.89
C TYR A 160 6.14 4.13 8.48
N TRP A 161 5.95 2.81 8.42
CA TRP A 161 5.83 2.05 7.18
C TRP A 161 4.40 1.55 7.00
N ASP A 162 3.76 1.92 5.89
CA ASP A 162 2.47 1.34 5.49
C ASP A 162 2.71 0.01 4.77
N SER A 163 2.46 -1.10 5.47
CA SER A 163 2.67 -2.47 4.98
C SER A 163 1.79 -2.87 3.79
N ARG A 164 0.84 -2.02 3.38
CA ARG A 164 0.06 -2.20 2.16
C ARG A 164 0.82 -1.78 0.91
N ASN A 165 1.88 -0.97 1.05
CA ASN A 165 2.68 -0.52 -0.07
C ASN A 165 3.90 -1.43 -0.25
N SER A 166 4.20 -1.78 -1.51
CA SER A 166 5.47 -2.43 -1.83
C SER A 166 6.67 -1.48 -1.78
N TYR A 167 6.42 -0.18 -1.68
CA TYR A 167 7.39 0.90 -1.59
C TYR A 167 6.88 2.04 -0.72
N GLN A 168 7.75 2.92 -0.25
CA GLN A 168 7.37 4.23 0.29
C GLN A 168 8.14 5.32 -0.43
N GLN A 169 7.46 6.39 -0.82
CA GLN A 169 8.12 7.57 -1.37
C GLN A 169 7.98 8.75 -0.42
N TYR A 170 9.12 9.33 -0.06
CA TYR A 170 9.18 10.51 0.77
C TYR A 170 9.61 11.73 -0.05
N PHE A 171 8.95 12.86 0.22
CA PHE A 171 9.23 14.16 -0.37
C PHE A 171 9.77 15.06 0.73
N ALA A 172 11.04 15.46 0.61
CA ALA A 172 11.73 16.25 1.63
C ALA A 172 12.05 17.65 1.12
N VAL A 173 11.87 18.65 1.98
CA VAL A 173 12.28 20.04 1.72
C VAL A 173 13.06 20.55 2.94
N PRO A 174 14.39 20.40 2.93
CA PRO A 174 15.24 20.64 4.09
C PRO A 174 15.12 22.01 4.73
N GLU A 175 15.06 23.05 3.89
CA GLU A 175 15.04 24.44 4.32
C GLU A 175 13.78 24.80 5.12
N TYR A 176 12.73 23.98 4.97
CA TYR A 176 11.50 24.10 5.75
C TYR A 176 11.33 22.97 6.77
N LYS A 177 12.30 22.05 6.90
CA LYS A 177 12.24 20.81 7.71
C LYS A 177 11.02 19.93 7.39
N LEU A 178 10.64 19.86 6.12
CA LEU A 178 9.40 19.20 5.70
C LEU A 178 9.65 17.82 5.16
N LEU A 179 8.79 16.90 5.57
CA LEU A 179 8.80 15.54 5.10
C LEU A 179 7.36 15.04 4.94
N TRP A 180 7.03 14.62 3.72
CA TRP A 180 5.76 13.97 3.42
C TRP A 180 5.99 12.56 2.90
N GLN A 181 5.05 11.67 3.19
CA GLN A 181 5.02 10.31 2.64
C GLN A 181 3.87 10.19 1.64
N GLY A 182 4.21 9.77 0.43
CA GLY A 182 3.27 9.27 -0.56
C GLY A 182 3.34 7.74 -0.67
N GLY A 183 2.30 7.15 -1.27
CA GLY A 183 2.15 5.72 -1.47
C GLY A 183 0.72 5.34 -1.83
N GLY A 184 0.47 4.05 -2.07
CA GLY A 184 -0.84 3.53 -2.49
C GLY A 184 -1.80 3.15 -1.38
N GLY A 185 -1.33 3.10 -0.14
CA GLY A 185 -1.97 2.36 0.95
C GLY A 185 -3.26 2.99 1.44
N SER A 186 -3.43 4.30 1.21
CA SER A 186 -4.66 5.00 1.59
C SER A 186 -5.02 6.08 0.58
N SER A 187 -6.27 6.57 0.62
CA SER A 187 -6.70 7.65 -0.26
C SER A 187 -5.88 8.93 -0.06
N GLY A 188 -5.53 9.27 1.18
CA GLY A 188 -4.71 10.44 1.50
C GLY A 188 -3.24 10.29 1.08
N GLN A 189 -2.66 9.08 1.20
CA GLN A 189 -1.30 8.83 0.67
C GLN A 189 -1.25 8.93 -0.86
N ARG A 190 -2.28 8.42 -1.55
CA ARG A 190 -2.40 8.53 -3.02
C ARG A 190 -2.53 9.97 -3.49
N GLU A 191 -3.34 10.76 -2.78
CA GLU A 191 -3.43 12.21 -3.02
C GLU A 191 -2.09 12.90 -2.77
N THR A 192 -1.42 12.60 -1.65
CA THR A 192 -0.10 13.16 -1.31
C THR A 192 0.95 12.83 -2.36
N GLN A 193 1.03 11.56 -2.78
CA GLN A 193 1.91 11.08 -3.84
C GLN A 193 1.72 11.88 -5.13
N SER A 194 0.46 12.02 -5.56
CA SER A 194 0.12 12.74 -6.78
C SER A 194 0.42 14.24 -6.67
N LYS A 195 -0.08 14.89 -5.61
CA LYS A 195 0.02 16.33 -5.41
C LYS A 195 1.47 16.79 -5.27
N LEU A 196 2.27 16.09 -4.46
CA LEU A 196 3.69 16.40 -4.31
C LEU A 196 4.51 15.94 -5.52
N GLY A 197 4.19 14.80 -6.12
CA GLY A 197 4.82 14.35 -7.35
C GLY A 197 4.71 15.40 -8.47
N PHE A 198 3.52 15.96 -8.67
CA PHE A 198 3.32 17.04 -9.64
C PHE A 198 3.99 18.36 -9.24
N ALA A 199 3.98 18.72 -7.96
CA ALA A 199 4.64 19.93 -7.48
C ALA A 199 6.16 19.86 -7.67
N PHE A 200 6.76 18.73 -7.31
CA PHE A 200 8.18 18.45 -7.48
C PHE A 200 8.55 18.37 -8.95
N ALA A 201 7.73 17.75 -9.81
CA ALA A 201 7.98 17.75 -11.25
C ALA A 201 7.96 19.16 -11.85
N LEU A 202 7.01 20.01 -11.44
CA LEU A 202 6.95 21.41 -11.86
C LEU A 202 8.13 22.26 -11.36
N PHE A 203 8.71 21.90 -10.21
CA PHE A 203 9.94 22.51 -9.71
C PHE A 203 11.18 21.96 -10.42
N ASN A 204 11.21 20.66 -10.74
CA ASN A 204 12.29 19.95 -11.42
C ASN A 204 12.62 20.54 -12.81
N GLN A 205 11.63 21.15 -13.47
CA GLN A 205 11.81 21.91 -14.72
C GLN A 205 12.72 23.14 -14.57
N LYS A 206 12.91 23.66 -13.35
CA LYS A 206 13.79 24.79 -13.06
C LYS A 206 15.10 24.37 -12.39
N GLN A 207 15.01 23.43 -11.46
CA GLN A 207 16.13 22.96 -10.67
C GLN A 207 15.99 21.46 -10.46
N ALA A 208 17.00 20.70 -10.89
CA ALA A 208 16.99 19.25 -10.76
C ALA A 208 16.83 18.83 -9.29
N ILE A 209 15.90 17.91 -9.04
CA ILE A 209 15.63 17.35 -7.72
C ILE A 209 16.29 15.97 -7.64
N PRO A 210 17.24 15.72 -6.71
CA PRO A 210 17.80 14.39 -6.56
C PRO A 210 16.80 13.40 -5.93
N SER A 211 16.97 12.12 -6.29
CA SER A 211 16.20 11.00 -5.73
C SER A 211 17.14 9.95 -5.16
N HIS A 212 17.00 9.67 -3.88
CA HIS A 212 17.77 8.65 -3.17
C HIS A 212 16.99 7.34 -3.13
N ILE A 213 17.64 6.25 -3.53
CA ILE A 213 17.01 4.94 -3.59
C ILE A 213 17.56 4.07 -2.47
N PHE A 214 16.66 3.51 -1.68
CA PHE A 214 16.95 2.56 -0.63
C PHE A 214 16.16 1.28 -0.82
N VAL A 215 16.71 0.17 -0.33
CA VAL A 215 16.08 -1.14 -0.37
C VAL A 215 16.23 -1.80 0.98
N TYR A 216 15.12 -2.30 1.52
CA TYR A 216 15.16 -3.33 2.55
C TYR A 216 15.45 -4.67 1.87
N ASP A 217 16.64 -5.22 2.10
CA ASP A 217 17.04 -6.50 1.52
C ASP A 217 16.29 -7.68 2.16
N LYS A 218 16.49 -8.89 1.62
CA LYS A 218 15.92 -10.12 2.19
C LYS A 218 16.27 -10.39 3.67
N ASP A 219 17.34 -9.80 4.19
CA ASP A 219 17.84 -9.98 5.56
C ASP A 219 17.34 -8.86 6.50
N ASN A 220 16.43 -8.01 6.01
CA ASN A 220 15.85 -6.89 6.74
C ASN A 220 16.82 -5.76 7.08
N ILE A 221 17.83 -5.59 6.22
CA ILE A 221 18.81 -4.52 6.33
C ILE A 221 18.47 -3.45 5.29
N LEU A 222 18.31 -2.21 5.76
CA LEU A 222 18.14 -1.05 4.89
C LEU A 222 19.47 -0.73 4.21
N ARG A 223 19.52 -0.88 2.89
CA ARG A 223 20.68 -0.58 2.05
C ARG A 223 20.42 0.65 1.21
N TYR A 224 21.43 1.50 1.12
CA TYR A 224 21.48 2.57 0.13
C TYR A 224 21.90 1.96 -1.21
N VAL A 225 21.15 2.27 -2.26
CA VAL A 225 21.39 1.75 -3.61
C VAL A 225 22.11 2.80 -4.44
N ASP A 226 21.45 3.95 -4.66
CA ASP A 226 22.00 5.01 -5.51
C ASP A 226 21.34 6.37 -5.24
N THR A 227 21.92 7.44 -5.79
CA THR A 227 21.33 8.77 -5.88
C THR A 227 21.24 9.17 -7.35
N LEU A 228 20.02 9.32 -7.83
CA LEU A 228 19.75 9.89 -9.13
C LEU A 228 19.82 11.41 -9.04
N LYS A 229 20.51 12.06 -9.98
CA LYS A 229 20.55 13.53 -10.10
C LYS A 229 19.25 14.13 -10.67
N LYS A 230 18.25 13.31 -10.96
CA LYS A 230 16.96 13.69 -11.54
C LYS A 230 15.84 13.19 -10.66
N LEU A 231 14.71 13.89 -10.72
CA LEU A 231 13.51 13.50 -10.01
C LEU A 231 13.07 12.12 -10.48
N CYS A 232 12.84 11.25 -9.52
CA CYS A 232 12.29 9.92 -9.71
C CYS A 232 11.01 9.78 -8.89
N LEU A 233 9.95 9.28 -9.52
CA LEU A 233 8.64 9.06 -8.89
C LEU A 233 8.20 7.61 -9.08
N ALA A 234 7.59 7.03 -8.05
CA ALA A 234 6.93 5.74 -8.16
C ALA A 234 5.57 5.92 -8.87
N PRO A 235 5.32 5.22 -10.00
CA PRO A 235 4.25 5.56 -10.92
C PRO A 235 2.87 5.00 -10.52
N SER A 236 2.81 3.93 -9.74
CA SER A 236 1.59 3.14 -9.46
C SER A 236 0.44 3.95 -8.86
N ASP A 237 0.75 5.06 -8.18
CA ASP A 237 -0.21 5.84 -7.40
C ASP A 237 -0.34 7.29 -7.87
N MET A 238 0.34 7.66 -8.98
CA MET A 238 0.27 8.99 -9.57
C MET A 238 -1.05 9.20 -10.33
N GLY A 239 -1.74 10.31 -10.07
CA GLY A 239 -3.05 10.62 -10.65
C GLY A 239 -4.24 10.03 -9.90
N SER A 240 -4.00 9.26 -8.83
CA SER A 240 -5.04 8.73 -7.95
C SER A 240 -5.46 9.77 -6.92
N ASN A 241 -6.77 10.02 -6.79
CA ASN A 241 -7.36 11.03 -5.88
C ASN A 241 -6.90 12.47 -6.07
N TYR A 242 -6.10 12.75 -7.11
CA TYR A 242 -5.70 14.08 -7.53
C TYR A 242 -5.52 14.08 -9.04
N HIS A 243 -6.59 14.41 -9.76
CA HIS A 243 -6.63 14.22 -11.21
C HIS A 243 -6.09 15.44 -11.96
N LEU A 244 -5.17 15.19 -12.89
CA LEU A 244 -4.81 16.10 -13.97
C LEU A 244 -5.15 15.43 -15.29
N ASN A 245 -5.44 16.21 -16.31
CA ASN A 245 -5.65 15.64 -17.63
C ASN A 245 -4.35 14.96 -18.13
N HIS A 246 -4.50 13.98 -19.02
CA HIS A 246 -3.38 13.15 -19.47
C HIS A 246 -2.27 13.99 -20.14
N GLU A 247 -2.62 15.03 -20.90
CA GLU A 247 -1.65 15.84 -21.62
C GLU A 247 -0.81 16.70 -20.67
N GLU A 248 -1.46 17.33 -19.69
CA GLU A 248 -0.81 18.09 -18.62
C GLU A 248 0.10 17.20 -17.79
N MET A 249 -0.37 16.02 -17.41
CA MET A 249 0.45 15.03 -16.70
C MET A 249 1.67 14.62 -17.53
N ARG A 250 1.47 14.37 -18.84
CA ARG A 250 2.55 14.01 -19.76
C ARG A 250 3.62 15.09 -19.84
N GLN A 251 3.19 16.33 -20.00
CA GLN A 251 4.07 17.49 -20.10
C GLN A 251 4.83 17.73 -18.78
N LEU A 252 4.16 17.59 -17.64
CA LEU A 252 4.77 17.80 -16.32
C LEU A 252 5.85 16.76 -16.01
N LEU A 253 5.60 15.47 -16.29
CA LEU A 253 6.52 14.39 -15.91
C LEU A 253 7.49 13.98 -17.03
N ARG A 254 7.60 14.76 -18.12
CA ARG A 254 8.46 14.45 -19.28
C ARG A 254 9.92 14.19 -18.90
N ASP A 255 10.46 14.99 -18.00
CA ASP A 255 11.86 14.92 -17.57
C ASP A 255 12.05 14.18 -16.23
N THR A 256 11.00 13.48 -15.81
CA THR A 256 10.96 12.70 -14.58
C THR A 256 11.26 11.24 -14.90
N LEU A 257 11.97 10.59 -13.99
CA LEU A 257 12.24 9.16 -14.03
C LEU A 257 11.17 8.42 -13.22
N ARG A 258 10.99 7.14 -13.51
CA ARG A 258 10.23 6.22 -12.67
C ARG A 258 11.10 5.05 -12.26
N VAL A 259 10.93 4.62 -11.02
CA VAL A 259 11.48 3.35 -10.53
C VAL A 259 10.43 2.29 -10.78
N GLU A 260 10.84 1.24 -11.49
CA GLU A 260 10.08 0.01 -11.65
C GLU A 260 10.87 -1.13 -11.02
N ARG A 261 10.14 -2.05 -10.37
CA ARG A 261 10.73 -3.27 -9.87
C ARG A 261 10.75 -4.32 -10.98
N GLY A 262 11.93 -4.79 -11.35
CA GLY A 262 12.09 -5.95 -12.22
C GLY A 262 11.38 -7.18 -11.65
N SER A 263 10.74 -7.96 -12.51
CA SER A 263 9.95 -9.14 -12.11
C SER A 263 10.80 -10.16 -11.34
N ILE A 264 10.32 -10.51 -10.16
CA ILE A 264 10.57 -11.73 -9.35
C ILE A 264 11.93 -12.42 -9.61
N LEU A 265 12.94 -12.05 -8.81
CA LEU A 265 14.05 -12.86 -8.24
C LEU A 265 15.45 -12.24 -8.28
N GLU A 266 15.67 -11.09 -8.91
CA GLU A 266 17.00 -10.47 -8.89
C GLU A 266 17.20 -9.50 -7.71
N PRO A 267 18.27 -9.64 -6.91
CA PRO A 267 18.55 -8.77 -5.75
C PRO A 267 18.90 -7.36 -6.22
N ILE A 268 18.58 -6.30 -5.47
CA ILE A 268 18.91 -4.83 -5.55
C ILE A 268 19.12 -4.21 -6.96
N ARG A 269 19.91 -4.86 -7.82
CA ARG A 269 20.08 -4.67 -9.27
C ARG A 269 18.80 -4.73 -10.10
N ALA A 270 17.69 -5.28 -9.58
CA ALA A 270 16.40 -5.32 -10.28
C ALA A 270 15.64 -3.99 -10.29
N ILE A 271 16.15 -2.96 -9.61
CA ILE A 271 15.58 -1.62 -9.70
C ILE A 271 15.91 -1.06 -11.08
N GLU A 272 14.89 -0.97 -11.93
CA GLU A 272 15.01 -0.37 -13.24
C GLU A 272 14.49 1.07 -13.18
N VAL A 273 15.26 1.99 -13.77
CA VAL A 273 14.90 3.40 -13.81
C VAL A 273 14.66 3.78 -15.27
N ARG A 274 13.43 4.19 -15.58
CA ARG A 274 12.98 4.50 -16.95
C ARG A 274 12.44 5.92 -17.05
N PRO A 275 12.33 6.51 -18.25
CA PRO A 275 11.52 7.69 -18.47
C PRO A 275 10.07 7.44 -17.99
N PHE A 276 9.45 8.45 -17.37
CA PHE A 276 8.12 8.30 -16.79
C PHE A 276 7.05 7.83 -17.80
N PHE A 277 7.17 8.30 -19.05
CA PHE A 277 6.32 7.89 -20.16
C PHE A 277 7.16 7.20 -21.24
N GLU A 278 7.38 5.89 -21.09
CA GLU A 278 7.81 5.07 -22.22
C GLU A 278 6.62 4.67 -23.09
N LYS A 279 6.85 4.62 -24.41
CA LYS A 279 5.88 4.12 -25.40
C LYS A 279 5.64 2.63 -25.17
N GLY A 280 4.76 2.26 -24.23
CA GLY A 280 4.49 0.85 -23.95
C GLY A 280 3.36 0.55 -22.97
N SER A 281 2.98 1.48 -22.09
CA SER A 281 1.85 1.25 -21.19
C SER A 281 0.51 1.47 -21.91
N LYS A 282 0.04 0.44 -22.63
CA LYS A 282 -1.40 0.29 -22.91
C LYS A 282 -2.08 0.17 -21.56
N VAL A 283 -2.57 1.29 -21.03
CA VAL A 283 -3.54 1.28 -19.93
C VAL A 283 -4.75 0.53 -20.47
N SER A 284 -5.01 -0.66 -19.94
CA SER A 284 -6.26 -1.36 -20.18
C SER A 284 -7.39 -0.50 -19.64
N SER A 285 -8.03 0.25 -20.52
CA SER A 285 -9.35 0.81 -20.29
C SER A 285 -10.32 -0.36 -20.14
N ALA A 286 -10.55 -0.81 -18.91
CA ALA A 286 -11.67 -1.68 -18.60
C ALA A 286 -12.94 -0.83 -18.75
N SER A 287 -13.76 -1.25 -19.71
CA SER A 287 -15.12 -0.79 -19.98
C SER A 287 -16.08 -1.33 -18.92
#